data_AF-A0A388SC44-F1
#
_entry.id   AF-A0A388SC44-F1
#
_cell.length_a   1.000
_cell.length_b   1.000
_cell.length_c   1.000
_cell.angle_alpha   90.00
_cell.angle_beta   90.00
_cell.angle_gamma   90.00
#
_symmetry.space_group_name_H-M   'P 1'
#
loop_
_entity.id
_entity.type
_entity.pdbx_description
1 polymer ?
#
loop_
_entity_poly.entity_id
_entity_poly.type
_entity_poly.pdbx_seq_one_letter_code
_entity_poly.pdbx_strand_id
1 'polypeptide(L)'
;MEEELKRIGRQARRRPIRPVRLRGNFPSQVERLPELTSPAVLEEIFSEAFRKTAARAEALRAGALTEDDIRAADSRLVNWLEDTLSGGNPAFGTTENWNPERLEAYLWKNFSGQLGLGPRPEASAIRAASELFVRSLWREIQACGGVVPPEKASDLISGWAALFSGAPVSR
;
A
#
# COMPACT_ATOMS: atom_id res chain seq x y z
N MET A 1 -49.01 -6.06 70.66
CA MET A 1 -50.10 -5.50 69.84
C MET A 1 -49.49 -5.08 68.50
N GLU A 2 -48.88 -5.95 67.69
CA GLU A 2 -49.33 -7.26 67.17
C GLU A 2 -50.82 -7.26 66.83
N GLU A 3 -51.14 -7.59 65.58
CA GLU A 3 -52.48 -7.70 64.99
C GLU A 3 -53.11 -6.39 64.45
N GLU A 4 -52.51 -5.78 63.42
CA GLU A 4 -53.30 -5.27 62.25
C GLU A 4 -52.48 -5.38 60.94
N LEU A 5 -51.63 -6.41 60.87
CA LEU A 5 -51.21 -7.02 59.61
C LEU A 5 -52.32 -7.98 59.17
N LYS A 6 -53.25 -7.54 58.31
CA LYS A 6 -53.94 -8.35 57.26
C LYS A 6 -55.20 -7.66 56.77
N ARG A 7 -55.05 -6.82 55.75
CA ARG A 7 -56.05 -6.45 54.71
C ARG A 7 -55.45 -5.21 54.05
N ILE A 8 -54.85 -5.21 52.87
CA ILE A 8 -55.27 -5.83 51.62
C ILE A 8 -54.00 -5.96 50.78
N GLY A 9 -53.61 -7.20 50.48
CA GLY A 9 -52.71 -7.46 49.39
C GLY A 9 -53.45 -7.22 48.07
N ARG A 10 -52.85 -6.44 47.17
CA ARG A 10 -52.88 -6.63 45.71
C ARG A 10 -51.91 -5.64 45.03
N GLN A 11 -50.67 -6.11 44.89
CA GLN A 11 -50.04 -6.18 43.57
C GLN A 11 -49.77 -4.84 42.84
N ALA A 12 -48.94 -3.97 43.41
CA ALA A 12 -48.18 -3.00 42.61
C ALA A 12 -46.80 -3.58 42.30
N ARG A 13 -46.73 -4.46 41.30
CA ARG A 13 -45.47 -4.97 40.76
C ARG A 13 -44.64 -3.78 40.28
N ARG A 14 -43.51 -3.52 40.95
CA ARG A 14 -42.42 -2.68 40.45
C ARG A 14 -42.13 -3.08 39.00
N ARG A 15 -42.34 -2.16 38.05
CA ARG A 15 -41.92 -2.38 36.67
C ARG A 15 -40.39 -2.53 36.69
N PRO A 16 -39.80 -3.63 36.19
CA PRO A 16 -38.37 -3.64 35.98
C PRO A 16 -38.05 -2.58 34.92
N ILE A 17 -37.08 -1.72 35.21
CA ILE A 17 -36.46 -0.85 34.22
C ILE A 17 -35.98 -1.78 33.11
N ARG A 18 -36.59 -1.69 31.92
CA ARG A 18 -36.09 -2.42 30.75
C ARG A 18 -34.67 -1.91 30.52
N PRO A 19 -33.64 -2.78 30.44
CA PRO A 19 -32.38 -2.33 29.87
C PRO A 19 -32.69 -1.86 28.45
N VAL A 20 -32.38 -0.60 28.17
CA VAL A 20 -32.30 -0.11 26.79
C VAL A 20 -31.31 -1.05 26.12
N ARG A 21 -31.81 -1.90 25.21
CA ARG A 21 -30.95 -2.61 24.29
C ARG A 21 -30.33 -1.51 23.42
N LEU A 22 -29.17 -1.01 23.83
CA LEU A 22 -28.20 -0.50 22.88
C LEU A 22 -27.79 -1.74 22.07
N ARG A 23 -28.60 -2.06 21.05
CA ARG A 23 -28.06 -2.68 19.83
C ARG A 23 -27.12 -1.65 19.23
N GLY A 24 -25.95 -1.50 19.84
CA GLY A 24 -24.76 -1.03 19.15
C GLY A 24 -24.29 -2.17 18.27
N ASN A 25 -25.09 -2.56 17.27
CA ASN A 25 -24.45 -2.93 16.02
C ASN A 25 -23.80 -1.62 15.58
N PHE A 26 -22.51 -1.49 15.80
CA PHE A 26 -21.67 -0.63 14.98
C PHE A 26 -21.25 -1.48 13.78
N PRO A 27 -22.00 -1.57 12.66
CA PRO A 27 -21.41 -2.04 11.43
C PRO A 27 -20.71 -0.84 10.81
N SER A 28 -19.51 -0.53 11.25
CA SER A 28 -18.68 0.43 10.51
C SER A 28 -17.19 0.26 10.79
N GLN A 29 -16.70 -0.96 10.85
CA GLN A 29 -15.50 -1.21 10.06
C GLN A 29 -16.00 -1.31 8.62
N VAL A 30 -16.25 -0.16 7.99
CA VAL A 30 -16.09 -0.09 6.55
C VAL A 30 -14.65 -0.56 6.35
N GLU A 31 -14.48 -1.69 5.69
CA GLU A 31 -13.16 -2.21 5.35
C GLU A 31 -12.47 -1.11 4.53
N ARG A 32 -11.68 -0.27 5.21
CA ARG A 32 -11.01 0.85 4.57
C ARG A 32 -9.94 0.23 3.70
N LEU A 33 -9.98 0.55 2.41
CA LEU A 33 -8.96 0.11 1.49
C LEU A 33 -7.58 0.57 2.00
N PRO A 34 -6.52 -0.23 1.80
CA PRO A 34 -5.18 0.18 2.15
C PRO A 34 -4.83 1.50 1.43
N GLU A 35 -4.40 2.50 2.19
CA GLU A 35 -4.16 3.85 1.68
C GLU A 35 -2.76 3.98 1.09
N LEU A 36 -2.66 4.45 -0.16
CA LEU A 36 -1.36 4.65 -0.84
C LEU A 36 -0.51 5.78 -0.23
N THR A 37 -1.11 6.61 0.63
CA THR A 37 -0.40 7.63 1.40
C THR A 37 0.40 7.03 2.57
N SER A 38 0.12 5.78 2.95
CA SER A 38 0.78 5.09 4.04
C SER A 38 2.14 4.54 3.59
N PRO A 39 3.26 4.94 4.22
CA PRO A 39 4.56 4.34 3.93
C PRO A 39 4.55 2.82 4.06
N ALA A 40 3.83 2.28 5.05
CA ALA A 40 3.73 0.83 5.26
C ALA A 40 3.04 0.10 4.09
N VAL A 41 2.01 0.71 3.49
CA VAL A 41 1.34 0.12 2.31
C VAL A 41 2.26 0.15 1.10
N LEU A 42 3.00 1.25 0.89
CA LEU A 42 3.99 1.35 -0.16
C LEU A 42 5.16 0.38 0.04
N GLU A 43 5.67 0.24 1.26
CA GLU A 43 6.69 -0.74 1.62
C GLU A 43 6.22 -2.17 1.31
N GLU A 44 4.97 -2.51 1.62
CA GLU A 44 4.40 -3.83 1.30
C GLU A 44 4.33 -4.06 -0.23
N ILE A 45 3.84 -3.06 -0.98
CA ILE A 45 3.79 -3.11 -2.46
C ILE A 45 5.19 -3.34 -3.04
N PHE A 46 6.17 -2.55 -2.62
CA PHE A 46 7.53 -2.65 -3.13
C PHE A 46 8.23 -3.93 -2.66
N SER A 47 7.92 -4.43 -1.46
CA SER A 47 8.41 -5.73 -0.96
C SER A 47 7.87 -6.90 -1.79
N GLU A 48 6.58 -6.88 -2.13
CA GLU A 48 5.97 -7.91 -2.97
C GLU A 48 6.56 -7.85 -4.39
N ALA A 49 6.72 -6.66 -4.96
CA ALA A 49 7.38 -6.48 -6.24
C ALA A 49 8.81 -7.03 -6.23
N PHE A 50 9.58 -6.73 -5.18
CA PHE A 50 10.93 -7.28 -4.97
C PHE A 50 10.92 -8.81 -4.93
N ARG A 51 10.09 -9.42 -4.08
CA ARG A 51 9.99 -10.89 -3.94
C ARG A 51 9.66 -11.57 -5.26
N LYS A 52 8.69 -11.03 -6.02
CA LYS A 52 8.33 -11.58 -7.33
C LYS A 52 9.46 -11.45 -8.34
N THR A 53 10.19 -10.33 -8.35
CA THR A 53 11.33 -10.13 -9.25
C THR A 53 12.49 -11.05 -8.90
N ALA A 54 12.79 -11.25 -7.61
CA ALA A 54 13.79 -12.21 -7.15
C ALA A 54 13.45 -13.65 -7.57
N ALA A 55 12.19 -14.08 -7.39
CA ALA A 55 11.74 -15.39 -7.84
C ALA A 55 11.85 -15.58 -9.36
N ARG A 56 11.58 -14.52 -10.14
CA ARG A 56 11.77 -14.55 -11.61
C ARG A 56 13.25 -14.63 -11.99
N ALA A 57 14.13 -13.95 -11.27
CA ALA A 57 15.56 -14.02 -11.50
C ALA A 57 16.09 -15.45 -11.26
N GLU A 58 15.60 -16.12 -10.22
CA GLU A 58 15.90 -17.53 -9.96
C GLU A 58 15.36 -18.43 -11.08
N ALA A 59 14.10 -18.24 -11.48
CA ALA A 59 13.49 -19.02 -12.56
C ALA A 59 14.19 -18.83 -13.91
N LEU A 60 14.65 -17.62 -14.23
CA LEU A 60 15.48 -17.34 -15.41
C LEU A 60 16.80 -18.12 -15.35
N ARG A 61 17.50 -18.07 -14.21
CA ARG A 61 18.74 -18.83 -14.00
C ARG A 61 18.54 -20.35 -14.12
N ALA A 62 17.40 -20.84 -13.67
CA ALA A 62 17.03 -22.25 -13.78
C ALA A 62 16.59 -22.65 -15.21
N GLY A 63 16.50 -21.69 -16.15
CA GLY A 63 16.01 -21.92 -17.51
C GLY A 63 14.50 -22.14 -17.61
N ALA A 64 13.74 -21.85 -16.54
CA ALA A 64 12.29 -22.00 -16.48
C ALA A 64 11.54 -20.80 -17.07
N LEU A 65 12.19 -19.64 -17.17
CA LEU A 65 11.69 -18.44 -17.86
C LEU A 65 12.71 -17.98 -18.90
N THR A 66 12.21 -17.39 -19.98
CA THR A 66 13.03 -16.74 -21.01
C THR A 66 13.22 -15.25 -20.72
N GLU A 67 14.18 -14.60 -21.38
CA GLU A 67 14.32 -13.14 -21.29
C GLU A 67 13.05 -12.39 -21.73
N ASP A 68 12.31 -12.92 -22.72
CA ASP A 68 11.06 -12.30 -23.17
C ASP A 68 9.95 -12.41 -22.12
N ASP A 69 9.90 -13.54 -21.38
CA ASP A 69 9.00 -13.68 -20.23
C ASP A 69 9.31 -12.64 -19.14
N ILE A 70 10.61 -12.38 -18.91
CA ILE A 70 11.06 -11.34 -17.99
C ILE A 70 10.62 -9.96 -18.46
N ARG A 71 10.90 -9.59 -19.72
CA ARG A 71 10.50 -8.29 -20.29
C ARG A 71 8.99 -8.08 -20.22
N ALA A 72 8.20 -9.12 -20.49
CA ALA A 72 6.75 -9.09 -20.38
C ALA A 72 6.27 -8.98 -18.93
N ALA A 73 6.95 -9.61 -17.98
CA ALA A 73 6.64 -9.48 -16.56
C ALA A 73 6.98 -8.08 -16.01
N ASP A 74 8.13 -7.53 -16.41
CA ASP A 74 8.57 -6.20 -16.01
C ASP A 74 7.65 -5.12 -16.58
N SER A 75 7.25 -5.24 -17.85
CA SER A 75 6.28 -4.32 -18.47
C SER A 75 4.94 -4.35 -17.75
N ARG A 76 4.46 -5.54 -17.35
CA ARG A 76 3.23 -5.68 -16.56
C ARG A 76 3.37 -5.05 -15.18
N LEU A 77 4.51 -5.22 -14.52
CA LEU A 77 4.78 -4.61 -13.22
C LEU A 77 4.82 -3.09 -13.31
N VAL A 78 5.51 -2.52 -14.30
CA VAL A 78 5.56 -1.07 -14.54
C VAL A 78 4.15 -0.51 -14.78
N ASN A 79 3.38 -1.13 -15.68
CA ASN A 79 2.02 -0.68 -15.98
C ASN A 79 1.12 -0.76 -14.74
N TRP A 80 1.23 -1.82 -13.96
CA TRP A 80 0.45 -1.98 -12.72
C TRP A 80 0.86 -0.96 -11.66
N LEU A 81 2.15 -0.66 -11.50
CA LEU A 81 2.64 0.37 -10.59
C LEU A 81 2.19 1.75 -11.03
N GLU A 82 2.27 2.06 -12.32
CA GLU A 82 1.80 3.33 -12.88
C GLU A 82 0.30 3.53 -12.60
N ASP A 83 -0.53 2.54 -12.92
CA ASP A 83 -1.97 2.58 -12.65
C ASP A 83 -2.26 2.70 -11.14
N THR A 84 -1.59 1.91 -10.31
CA THR A 84 -1.79 1.91 -8.86
C THR A 84 -1.40 3.23 -8.24
N LEU A 85 -0.19 3.72 -8.50
CA LEU A 85 0.36 4.94 -7.88
C LEU A 85 -0.28 6.22 -8.42
N SER A 86 -0.90 6.16 -9.61
CA SER A 86 -1.75 7.22 -10.14
C SER A 86 -3.17 7.20 -9.55
N GLY A 87 -3.50 6.22 -8.72
CA GLY A 87 -4.81 6.06 -8.09
C GLY A 87 -5.88 5.38 -8.95
N GLY A 88 -5.49 4.76 -10.07
CA GLY A 88 -6.38 4.01 -10.96
C GLY A 88 -6.76 2.62 -10.46
N ASN A 89 -5.97 2.06 -9.53
CA ASN A 89 -6.21 0.72 -9.00
C ASN A 89 -7.28 0.73 -7.86
N PRO A 90 -8.46 0.10 -8.07
CA PRO A 90 -9.56 0.12 -7.10
C PRO A 90 -9.32 -0.71 -5.83
N ALA A 91 -8.24 -1.50 -5.79
CA ALA A 91 -7.87 -2.26 -4.60
C ALA A 91 -7.29 -1.38 -3.48
N PHE A 92 -6.96 -0.12 -3.78
CA PHE A 92 -6.32 0.80 -2.85
C PHE A 92 -7.12 2.09 -2.66
N GLY A 93 -7.04 2.63 -1.45
CA GLY A 93 -7.59 3.94 -1.10
C GLY A 93 -6.64 5.04 -1.58
N THR A 94 -7.24 6.10 -2.11
CA THR A 94 -6.56 7.37 -2.34
C THR A 94 -7.32 8.47 -1.61
N THR A 95 -6.63 9.24 -0.77
CA THR A 95 -7.22 10.45 -0.19
C THR A 95 -7.13 11.61 -1.18
N GLU A 96 -8.05 12.57 -1.08
CA GLU A 96 -8.28 13.70 -2.00
C GLU A 96 -7.05 14.61 -2.23
N ASN A 97 -5.96 14.37 -1.50
CA ASN A 97 -4.71 15.10 -1.54
C ASN A 97 -3.51 14.28 -2.05
N TRP A 98 -3.68 13.01 -2.42
CA TRP A 98 -2.63 12.15 -2.98
C TRP A 98 -2.63 12.12 -4.53
N ASN A 99 -3.62 12.80 -5.13
CA ASN A 99 -4.03 12.88 -6.53
C ASN A 99 -2.87 13.00 -7.56
N PRO A 100 -2.97 12.39 -8.77
CA PRO A 100 -2.04 12.46 -9.91
C PRO A 100 -1.22 13.73 -10.04
N GLU A 101 -1.80 14.92 -9.90
CA GLU A 101 -1.08 16.18 -10.06
C GLU A 101 0.00 16.45 -8.99
N ARG A 102 -0.03 15.77 -7.83
CA ARG A 102 0.90 16.04 -6.72
C ARG A 102 2.10 15.11 -6.69
N LEU A 103 1.91 13.80 -6.85
CA LEU A 103 3.02 12.85 -6.94
C LEU A 103 3.77 13.07 -8.26
N GLU A 104 3.05 13.18 -9.37
CA GLU A 104 3.63 13.45 -10.69
C GLU A 104 4.43 14.77 -10.67
N ALA A 105 3.83 15.88 -10.19
CA ALA A 105 4.56 17.15 -10.09
C ALA A 105 5.71 17.11 -9.09
N TYR A 106 5.60 16.34 -7.99
CA TYR A 106 6.68 16.14 -7.04
C TYR A 106 7.87 15.41 -7.68
N LEU A 107 7.61 14.32 -8.42
CA LEU A 107 8.63 13.58 -9.15
C LEU A 107 9.28 14.45 -10.23
N TRP A 108 8.47 15.21 -10.98
CA TRP A 108 8.98 16.17 -11.96
C TRP A 108 9.87 17.24 -11.33
N LYS A 109 9.41 17.88 -10.25
CA LYS A 109 10.12 18.97 -9.60
C LYS A 109 11.44 18.54 -8.97
N ASN A 110 11.47 17.35 -8.35
CA ASN A 110 12.61 16.94 -7.52
C ASN A 110 13.51 15.89 -8.19
N PHE A 111 12.98 15.13 -9.16
CA PHE A 111 13.64 13.94 -9.69
C PHE A 111 13.71 13.88 -11.22
N SER A 112 13.19 14.86 -11.96
CA SER A 112 13.20 14.86 -13.44
C SER A 112 14.56 14.52 -14.06
N GLY A 113 15.65 15.11 -13.54
CA GLY A 113 17.00 14.79 -14.01
C GLY A 113 17.44 13.35 -13.74
N GLN A 114 17.04 12.76 -12.61
CA GLN A 114 17.37 11.38 -12.26
C GLN A 114 16.51 10.36 -13.02
N LEU A 115 15.27 10.75 -13.34
CA LEU A 115 14.32 9.97 -14.12
C LEU A 115 14.58 10.06 -15.64
N GLY A 116 15.54 10.88 -16.08
CA GLY A 116 15.84 11.07 -17.51
C GLY A 116 14.73 11.78 -18.27
N LEU A 117 13.89 12.54 -17.55
CA LEU A 117 12.75 13.23 -18.12
C LEU A 117 13.20 14.56 -18.77
N GLY A 118 12.75 14.79 -20.01
CA GLY A 118 13.04 16.02 -20.76
C GLY A 118 12.28 17.24 -20.22
N PRO A 119 12.52 18.46 -20.74
CA PRO A 119 11.94 19.70 -20.19
C PRO A 119 10.41 19.84 -20.33
N ARG A 120 9.71 18.85 -20.91
CA ARG A 120 8.25 18.85 -21.06
C ARG A 120 7.62 17.61 -20.43
N PRO A 121 6.47 17.75 -19.74
CA PRO A 121 5.69 16.64 -19.22
C PRO A 121 4.88 15.96 -20.32
N GLU A 122 5.57 15.30 -21.26
CA GLU A 122 4.92 14.40 -22.23
C GLU A 122 4.94 12.95 -21.74
N ALA A 123 5.86 12.61 -20.83
CA ALA A 123 5.99 11.30 -20.21
C ALA A 123 5.57 11.33 -18.73
N SER A 124 4.84 10.30 -18.31
CA SER A 124 4.48 10.04 -16.91
C SER A 124 5.74 9.85 -16.06
N ALA A 125 5.98 10.75 -15.10
CA ALA A 125 7.08 10.65 -14.14
C ALA A 125 6.85 9.50 -13.17
N ILE A 126 5.60 9.18 -12.82
CA ILE A 126 5.25 7.96 -12.08
C ILE A 126 5.70 6.73 -12.86
N ARG A 127 5.46 6.68 -14.18
CA ARG A 127 5.96 5.60 -15.03
C ARG A 127 7.48 5.52 -15.04
N ALA A 128 8.16 6.64 -15.29
CA ALA A 128 9.62 6.69 -15.34
C ALA A 128 10.24 6.26 -13.99
N ALA A 129 9.64 6.66 -12.88
CA ALA A 129 10.04 6.22 -11.54
C ALA A 129 9.80 4.73 -11.34
N SER A 130 8.67 4.19 -11.83
CA SER A 130 8.37 2.75 -11.78
C SER A 130 9.36 1.93 -12.61
N GLU A 131 9.75 2.40 -13.80
CA GLU A 131 10.77 1.78 -14.64
C GLU A 131 12.14 1.79 -13.95
N LEU A 132 12.52 2.92 -13.33
CA LEU A 132 13.76 3.04 -12.59
C LEU A 132 13.78 2.14 -11.34
N PHE A 133 12.64 2.00 -10.66
CA PHE A 133 12.47 1.07 -9.56
C PHE A 133 12.75 -0.37 -10.00
N VAL A 134 12.07 -0.85 -11.05
CA VAL A 134 12.26 -2.22 -11.58
C VAL A 134 13.72 -2.46 -11.99
N ARG A 135 14.37 -1.49 -12.65
CA ARG A 135 15.80 -1.56 -12.98
C ARG A 135 16.69 -1.65 -11.74
N SER A 136 16.32 -0.97 -10.66
CA SER A 136 17.05 -0.99 -9.39
C SER A 136 16.92 -2.35 -8.70
N LEU A 137 15.74 -2.99 -8.76
CA LEU A 137 15.56 -4.36 -8.26
C LEU A 137 16.51 -5.33 -8.96
N TRP A 138 16.50 -5.32 -10.30
CA TRP A 138 17.37 -6.20 -11.09
C TRP A 138 18.85 -5.96 -10.81
N ARG A 139 19.27 -4.69 -10.69
CA ARG A 139 20.65 -4.34 -10.34
C ARG A 139 21.06 -4.94 -9.01
N GLU A 140 20.23 -4.81 -7.97
CA GLU A 140 20.58 -5.31 -6.63
C GLU A 140 20.59 -6.86 -6.60
N ILE A 141 19.60 -7.49 -7.24
CA ILE A 141 19.53 -8.96 -7.36
C ILE A 141 20.77 -9.51 -8.09
N GLN A 142 21.16 -8.88 -9.20
CA GLN A 142 22.35 -9.30 -9.96
C GLN A 142 23.63 -9.06 -9.17
N ALA A 143 23.76 -7.91 -8.50
CA ALA A 143 24.92 -7.59 -7.67
C ALA A 143 25.13 -8.57 -6.52
N CYS A 144 24.04 -9.12 -5.98
CA CYS A 144 24.08 -10.14 -4.93
C CYS A 144 24.12 -11.59 -5.45
N GLY A 145 24.22 -11.80 -6.77
CA GLY A 145 24.25 -13.14 -7.36
C GLY A 145 22.94 -13.93 -7.26
N GLY A 146 21.82 -13.25 -6.99
CA GLY A 146 20.47 -13.83 -6.90
C GLY A 146 19.87 -13.80 -5.50
N VAL A 147 20.68 -13.88 -4.43
CA VAL A 147 20.21 -13.87 -3.04
C VAL A 147 20.56 -12.54 -2.39
N VAL A 148 19.58 -11.65 -2.27
CA VAL A 148 19.77 -10.34 -1.66
C VAL A 148 19.62 -10.46 -0.14
N PRO A 149 20.60 -9.96 0.66
CA PRO A 149 20.46 -9.90 2.10
C PRO A 149 19.24 -9.07 2.54
N PRO A 150 18.53 -9.47 3.62
CA PRO A 150 17.31 -8.78 4.07
C PRO A 150 17.51 -7.29 4.34
N GLU A 151 18.66 -6.90 4.88
CA GLU A 151 19.02 -5.50 5.17
C GLU A 151 19.08 -4.66 3.88
N LYS A 152 19.73 -5.19 2.83
CA LYS A 152 19.83 -4.51 1.53
C LYS A 152 18.48 -4.41 0.83
N ALA A 153 17.67 -5.46 0.94
CA ALA A 153 16.31 -5.44 0.40
C ALA A 153 15.48 -4.37 1.13
N SER A 154 15.55 -4.32 2.46
CA SER A 154 14.84 -3.34 3.29
C SER A 154 15.27 -1.90 2.97
N ASP A 155 16.56 -1.64 2.83
CA ASP A 155 17.08 -0.31 2.49
C ASP A 155 16.59 0.17 1.11
N LEU A 156 16.64 -0.72 0.11
CA LEU A 156 16.12 -0.43 -1.22
C LEU A 156 14.62 -0.12 -1.18
N ILE A 157 13.83 -0.99 -0.53
CA ILE A 157 12.38 -0.87 -0.44
C ILE A 157 11.98 0.43 0.29
N SER A 158 12.62 0.71 1.43
CA SER A 158 12.34 1.89 2.24
C SER A 158 12.67 3.18 1.49
N GLY A 159 13.78 3.20 0.73
CA GLY A 159 14.15 4.35 -0.11
C GLY A 159 13.09 4.67 -1.17
N TRP A 160 12.55 3.64 -1.84
CA TRP A 160 11.48 3.81 -2.82
C TRP A 160 10.14 4.16 -2.17
N ALA A 161 9.78 3.53 -1.04
CA ALA A 161 8.59 3.88 -0.28
C ALA A 161 8.62 5.34 0.20
N ALA A 162 9.77 5.84 0.66
CA ALA A 162 9.95 7.24 1.03
C ALA A 162 9.76 8.19 -0.17
N LEU A 163 10.38 7.86 -1.31
CA LEU A 163 10.28 8.65 -2.54
C LEU A 163 8.82 8.74 -3.02
N PHE A 164 8.09 7.63 -3.02
CA PHE A 164 6.71 7.60 -3.47
C PHE A 164 5.72 8.12 -2.42
N SER A 165 6.03 8.03 -1.11
CA SER A 165 5.22 8.61 -0.03
C SER A 165 5.35 10.14 0.12
N GLY A 166 6.26 10.78 -0.65
CA GLY A 166 6.55 12.22 -0.50
C GLY A 166 7.14 12.58 0.86
N ALA A 167 7.51 11.58 1.67
CA ALA A 167 8.23 11.76 2.91
C ALA A 167 9.65 12.27 2.59
N PRO A 168 10.19 13.21 3.38
CA PRO A 168 11.55 13.67 3.18
C PRO A 168 12.51 12.49 3.32
N VAL A 169 13.27 12.22 2.26
CA VAL A 169 14.38 11.26 2.32
C VAL A 169 15.38 11.82 3.32
N SER A 170 15.53 11.17 4.47
CA SER A 170 16.54 11.55 5.46
C SER A 170 17.90 11.32 4.81
N ARG A 171 18.62 12.41 4.54
CA ARG A 171 20.01 12.41 4.09
C ARG A 171 20.95 12.18 5.26
#